data_AF-A0A9W7DNS1-F1
#
_entry.id   AF-A0A9W7DNS1-F1
#
_cell.length_a   1.000
_cell.length_b   1.000
_cell.length_c   1.000
_cell.angle_alpha   90.00
_cell.angle_beta   90.00
_cell.angle_gamma   90.00
#
_symmetry.space_group_name_H-M   'P 1'
#
loop_
_entity.id
_entity.type
_entity.pdbx_description
1 polymer ?
#
loop_
_entity_poly.entity_id
_entity_poly.type
_entity_poly.pdbx_seq_one_letter_code
_entity_poly.pdbx_strand_id
1 'polypeptide(L)'
;MAVIGVIMAVPALISFYVLWVISMLLRPLFILSVGLLLWNFPSTVLKFKQVVNTLAYMFFTNDKKYKKLPEVDMEDFKKHERKTIIFVRHGESCWNDTFNAGERKKVDFIKGFIPGLILAAGTEVYLGLTGRVDSWFYDSPLSEYGIDQIEILAKFLKKPGATTSEQKDLAILNGTSSTSSVLISSNLRRAISTVAIGFRSRLAQNPTQKIVIHPSLQEISRNPDTLSITPVGKQVEASWIEKSNYPHVAGVLQEQCDMKYHIGNKSMSSNGGEKLRGAKLRAGNTIITVVIRRSAVALV
;
A
#
# COMPACT_ATOMS: atom_id res chain seq x y z
N MET A 1 36.03 -36.88 -33.61
CA MET A 1 35.14 -37.66 -32.74
C MET A 1 35.09 -37.13 -31.31
N ALA A 2 36.21 -36.92 -30.61
CA ALA A 2 36.22 -36.46 -29.21
C ALA A 2 35.56 -35.08 -28.97
N VAL A 3 35.79 -34.10 -29.86
CA VAL A 3 35.24 -32.73 -29.72
C VAL A 3 33.72 -32.70 -29.83
N ILE A 4 33.14 -33.52 -30.71
CA ILE A 4 31.68 -33.62 -30.89
C ILE A 4 31.04 -34.21 -29.62
N GLY A 5 31.68 -35.20 -29.00
CA GLY A 5 31.22 -35.78 -27.72
C GLY A 5 31.20 -34.76 -26.57
N VAL A 6 32.23 -33.90 -26.49
CA VAL A 6 32.28 -32.83 -25.48
C VAL A 6 31.16 -31.81 -25.71
N ILE A 7 30.96 -31.35 -26.95
CA ILE A 7 29.90 -30.37 -27.28
C ILE A 7 28.51 -30.95 -26.97
N MET A 8 28.27 -32.23 -27.27
CA MET A 8 26.99 -32.90 -26.97
C MET A 8 26.73 -33.06 -25.45
N ALA A 9 27.79 -33.08 -24.62
CA ALA A 9 27.67 -33.22 -23.17
C ALA A 9 27.41 -31.88 -22.44
N VAL A 10 27.72 -30.74 -23.06
CA VAL A 10 27.57 -29.40 -22.45
C VAL A 10 26.14 -29.13 -21.94
N PRO A 11 25.05 -29.40 -22.71
CA PRO A 11 23.69 -29.16 -22.23
C PRO A 11 23.31 -30.01 -21.00
N ALA A 12 23.76 -31.27 -20.97
CA ALA A 12 23.52 -32.16 -19.83
C ALA A 12 24.28 -31.70 -18.58
N LEU A 13 25.52 -31.25 -18.76
CA LEU A 13 26.35 -30.71 -17.67
C LEU A 13 25.74 -29.40 -17.12
N ILE A 14 25.32 -28.48 -17.99
CA ILE A 14 24.62 -27.25 -17.59
C ILE A 14 23.34 -27.59 -16.82
N SER A 15 22.53 -28.51 -17.35
CA SER A 15 21.27 -28.93 -16.71
C SER A 15 21.53 -29.54 -15.32
N PHE A 16 22.57 -30.38 -15.19
CA PHE A 16 22.98 -30.94 -13.91
C PHE A 16 23.37 -29.84 -12.91
N TYR A 17 24.23 -28.89 -13.29
CA TYR A 17 24.64 -27.82 -12.39
C TYR A 17 23.47 -26.90 -12.00
N VAL A 18 22.58 -26.59 -12.93
CA VAL A 18 21.37 -25.80 -12.64
C VAL A 18 20.49 -26.54 -11.64
N LEU A 19 20.20 -27.82 -11.87
CA LEU A 19 19.40 -28.63 -10.94
C LEU A 19 20.07 -28.80 -9.58
N TRP A 20 21.40 -28.95 -9.56
CA TRP A 20 22.18 -29.06 -8.34
C TRP A 20 22.13 -27.77 -7.52
N VAL A 21 22.33 -26.60 -8.15
CA VAL A 21 22.19 -25.29 -7.49
C VAL A 21 20.77 -25.09 -6.98
N ILE A 22 19.75 -25.40 -7.79
CA ILE A 22 18.35 -25.33 -7.36
C ILE A 22 18.13 -26.22 -6.14
N SER A 23 18.57 -27.48 -6.16
CA SER A 23 18.44 -28.39 -5.03
C SER A 23 19.17 -27.87 -3.78
N MET A 24 20.37 -27.30 -3.95
CA MET A 24 21.15 -26.70 -2.85
C MET A 24 20.44 -25.51 -2.22
N LEU A 25 19.69 -24.72 -2.99
CA LEU A 25 18.90 -23.59 -2.49
C LEU A 25 17.55 -24.03 -1.90
N LEU A 26 16.89 -25.01 -2.51
CA LEU A 26 15.56 -25.47 -2.07
C LEU A 26 15.59 -26.21 -0.74
N ARG A 27 16.64 -27.00 -0.46
CA ARG A 27 16.77 -27.74 0.81
C ARG A 27 16.74 -26.86 2.06
N PRO A 28 17.61 -25.84 2.21
CA PRO A 28 17.57 -24.96 3.39
C PRO A 28 16.26 -24.18 3.47
N LEU A 29 15.68 -23.76 2.34
CA LEU A 29 14.36 -23.11 2.31
C LEU A 29 13.25 -24.04 2.79
N PHE A 30 13.28 -25.32 2.40
CA PHE A 30 12.34 -26.34 2.86
C PHE A 30 12.49 -26.59 4.35
N ILE A 31 13.72 -26.80 4.83
CA ILE A 31 14.01 -27.00 6.26
C ILE A 31 13.54 -25.80 7.08
N LEU A 32 13.83 -24.57 6.61
CA LEU A 32 13.36 -23.34 7.26
C LEU A 32 11.83 -23.26 7.27
N SER A 33 11.18 -23.61 6.16
CA SER A 33 9.71 -23.58 6.04
C SER A 33 9.05 -24.59 6.99
N VAL A 34 9.59 -25.81 7.09
CA VAL A 34 9.12 -26.83 8.04
C VAL A 34 9.38 -26.37 9.48
N GLY A 35 10.58 -25.84 9.77
CA GLY A 35 10.90 -25.28 11.08
C GLY A 35 9.94 -24.15 11.49
N LEU A 36 9.62 -23.24 10.57
CA LEU A 36 8.64 -22.17 10.78
C LEU A 36 7.22 -22.72 11.01
N LEU A 37 6.79 -23.72 10.23
CA LEU A 37 5.48 -24.36 10.42
C LEU A 37 5.36 -25.02 11.79
N LEU A 38 6.41 -25.67 12.27
CA LEU A 38 6.43 -26.30 13.59
C LEU A 38 6.52 -25.27 14.73
N TRP A 39 7.23 -24.16 14.51
CA TRP A 39 7.44 -23.11 15.51
C TRP A 39 6.24 -22.16 15.66
N ASN A 40 5.62 -21.75 14.54
CA ASN A 40 4.55 -20.76 14.52
C ASN A 40 3.45 -21.09 13.50
N PHE A 41 2.84 -22.26 13.68
CA PHE A 41 1.88 -22.83 12.73
C PHE A 41 0.80 -21.84 12.22
N PRO A 42 0.08 -21.08 13.08
CA PRO A 42 -0.99 -20.20 12.60
C PRO A 42 -0.48 -19.08 11.68
N SER A 43 0.60 -18.40 12.09
CA SER A 43 1.18 -17.29 11.32
C SER A 43 1.83 -17.79 10.03
N THR A 44 2.49 -18.95 10.06
CA THR A 44 3.09 -19.54 8.86
C THR A 44 2.04 -19.98 7.85
N VAL A 45 0.93 -20.59 8.28
CA VAL A 45 -0.19 -20.94 7.39
C VAL A 45 -0.81 -19.68 6.78
N LEU A 46 -0.98 -18.61 7.55
CA LEU A 46 -1.49 -17.34 7.06
C LEU A 46 -0.57 -16.72 6.01
N LYS A 47 0.75 -16.65 6.29
CA LYS A 47 1.75 -16.15 5.32
C LYS A 47 1.79 -17.01 4.06
N PHE A 48 1.71 -18.33 4.18
CA PHE A 48 1.65 -19.22 3.02
C PHE A 48 0.43 -18.94 2.15
N LYS A 49 -0.76 -18.78 2.75
CA LYS A 49 -1.98 -18.37 2.03
C LYS A 49 -1.79 -17.01 1.35
N GLN A 50 -1.17 -16.04 2.01
CA GLN A 50 -0.88 -14.73 1.43
C GLN A 50 0.05 -14.82 0.24
N VAL A 51 1.12 -15.62 0.31
CA VAL A 51 2.04 -15.86 -0.81
C VAL A 51 1.31 -16.49 -1.99
N VAL A 52 0.52 -17.55 -1.77
CA VAL A 52 -0.25 -18.20 -2.84
C VAL A 52 -1.24 -17.22 -3.48
N ASN A 53 -2.01 -16.48 -2.67
CA ASN A 53 -2.97 -15.49 -3.17
C ASN A 53 -2.29 -14.35 -3.93
N THR A 54 -1.12 -13.91 -3.45
CA THR A 54 -0.31 -12.88 -4.08
C THR A 54 0.16 -13.32 -5.45
N LEU A 55 0.76 -14.52 -5.54
CA LEU A 55 1.23 -15.05 -6.81
C LEU A 55 0.06 -15.23 -7.78
N ALA A 56 -1.05 -15.81 -7.32
CA ALA A 56 -2.26 -15.93 -8.13
C ALA A 56 -2.74 -14.56 -8.63
N TYR A 57 -2.81 -13.55 -7.76
CA TYR A 57 -3.21 -12.20 -8.13
C TYR A 57 -2.24 -11.57 -9.15
N MET A 58 -0.92 -11.65 -8.88
CA MET A 58 0.11 -11.11 -9.77
C MET A 58 -0.03 -11.67 -11.19
N PHE A 59 -0.22 -12.97 -11.35
CA PHE A 59 -0.29 -13.61 -12.66
C PHE A 59 -1.66 -13.48 -13.33
N PHE A 60 -2.75 -13.56 -12.59
CA PHE A 60 -4.09 -13.73 -13.17
C PHE A 60 -5.01 -12.50 -13.07
N THR A 61 -4.61 -11.43 -12.37
CA THR A 61 -5.48 -10.25 -12.22
C THR A 61 -5.75 -9.51 -13.55
N ASN A 62 -6.97 -8.96 -13.65
CA ASN A 62 -7.40 -8.08 -14.73
C ASN A 62 -7.27 -6.58 -14.39
N ASP A 63 -6.63 -6.22 -13.28
CA ASP A 63 -6.62 -4.84 -12.75
C ASP A 63 -6.14 -3.80 -13.78
N LYS A 64 -5.15 -4.15 -14.61
CA LYS A 64 -4.62 -3.29 -15.69
C LYS A 64 -5.29 -3.50 -17.06
N LYS A 65 -6.26 -4.41 -17.17
CA LYS A 65 -6.95 -4.77 -18.42
C LYS A 65 -8.27 -4.01 -18.55
N TYR A 66 -8.19 -2.71 -18.85
CA TYR A 66 -9.38 -1.91 -19.12
C TYR A 66 -9.09 -0.80 -20.14
N LYS A 67 -10.13 -0.38 -20.86
CA LYS A 67 -10.06 0.74 -21.81
C LYS A 67 -10.06 2.06 -21.05
N LYS A 68 -9.39 3.08 -21.58
CA LYS A 68 -9.47 4.46 -21.07
C LYS A 68 -10.95 4.85 -20.96
N LEU A 69 -11.34 5.41 -19.83
CA LEU A 69 -12.70 5.88 -19.65
C LEU A 69 -12.98 7.06 -20.58
N PRO A 70 -14.23 7.20 -21.07
CA PRO A 70 -14.61 8.35 -21.87
C PRO A 70 -14.38 9.63 -21.06
N GLU A 71 -13.95 10.68 -21.76
CA GLU A 71 -13.89 12.02 -21.22
C GLU A 71 -15.30 12.48 -20.85
N VAL A 72 -15.42 13.20 -19.73
CA VAL A 72 -16.73 13.65 -19.25
C VAL A 72 -16.97 15.05 -19.81
N ASP A 73 -18.16 15.29 -20.33
CA ASP A 73 -18.58 16.60 -20.82
C ASP A 73 -18.64 17.61 -19.67
N MET A 74 -17.78 18.63 -19.73
CA MET A 74 -17.61 19.65 -18.69
C MET A 74 -18.81 20.61 -18.58
N GLU A 75 -19.68 20.68 -19.60
CA GLU A 75 -20.86 21.57 -19.62
C GLU A 75 -21.96 21.11 -18.67
N ASP A 76 -22.18 19.79 -18.53
CA ASP A 76 -23.24 19.23 -17.68
C ASP A 76 -22.94 19.39 -16.18
N PHE A 77 -21.67 19.58 -15.81
CA PHE A 77 -21.22 19.77 -14.43
C PHE A 77 -21.64 21.10 -13.81
N LYS A 78 -21.97 22.13 -14.61
CA LYS A 78 -22.30 23.47 -14.07
C LYS A 78 -23.65 23.50 -13.33
N LYS A 79 -24.52 22.50 -13.54
CA LYS A 79 -25.92 22.48 -13.07
C LYS A 79 -26.15 21.82 -11.70
N HIS A 80 -25.10 21.30 -11.06
CA HIS A 80 -25.23 20.40 -9.91
C HIS A 80 -24.50 20.91 -8.66
N GLU A 81 -24.94 20.44 -7.48
CA GLU A 81 -24.29 20.68 -6.19
C GLU A 81 -22.84 20.16 -6.21
N ARG A 82 -21.92 20.92 -5.61
CA ARG A 82 -20.48 20.63 -5.67
C ARG A 82 -19.98 20.12 -4.33
N LYS A 83 -19.24 19.01 -4.38
CA LYS A 83 -18.42 18.54 -3.27
C LYS A 83 -16.94 18.77 -3.62
N THR A 84 -16.08 18.84 -2.62
CA THR A 84 -14.64 18.94 -2.84
C THR A 84 -14.00 17.63 -2.39
N ILE A 85 -13.18 17.04 -3.26
CA ILE A 85 -12.35 15.89 -2.90
C ILE A 85 -10.90 16.33 -2.93
N ILE A 86 -10.21 16.13 -1.81
CA ILE A 86 -8.77 16.38 -1.70
C ILE A 86 -8.08 15.02 -1.70
N PHE A 87 -7.18 14.82 -2.67
CA PHE A 87 -6.41 13.59 -2.77
C PHE A 87 -5.10 13.75 -2.01
N VAL A 88 -4.83 12.81 -1.12
CA VAL A 88 -3.54 12.68 -0.42
C VAL A 88 -2.96 11.33 -0.84
N ARG A 89 -1.78 11.36 -1.45
CA ARG A 89 -1.04 10.13 -1.77
C ARG A 89 -0.39 9.60 -0.49
N HIS A 90 -0.35 8.28 -0.36
CA HIS A 90 0.36 7.65 0.75
C HIS A 90 1.86 7.97 0.70
N GLY A 91 2.52 7.96 1.86
CA GLY A 91 3.98 7.99 1.93
C GLY A 91 4.61 6.73 1.33
N GLU A 92 5.90 6.79 1.05
CA GLU A 92 6.65 5.67 0.47
C GLU A 92 6.57 4.42 1.37
N SER A 93 6.35 3.26 0.74
CA SER A 93 6.30 1.98 1.45
C SER A 93 7.62 1.23 1.37
N CYS A 94 7.84 0.26 2.26
CA CYS A 94 9.00 -0.64 2.19
C CYS A 94 9.12 -1.35 0.83
N TRP A 95 7.99 -1.72 0.21
CA TRP A 95 7.98 -2.26 -1.16
C TRP A 95 8.51 -1.23 -2.15
N ASN A 96 8.04 0.01 -2.09
CA ASN A 96 8.47 1.06 -3.02
C ASN A 96 9.97 1.39 -2.83
N ASP A 97 10.42 1.49 -1.58
CA ASP A 97 11.83 1.74 -1.27
C ASP A 97 12.74 0.62 -1.78
N THR A 98 12.25 -0.62 -1.87
CA THR A 98 13.06 -1.73 -2.41
C THR A 98 13.02 -1.77 -3.94
N PHE A 99 11.84 -1.58 -4.56
CA PHE A 99 11.64 -1.92 -5.97
C PHE A 99 11.51 -0.73 -6.93
N ASN A 100 11.35 0.49 -6.42
CA ASN A 100 11.17 1.68 -7.24
C ASN A 100 12.33 2.66 -7.02
N ALA A 101 12.92 3.18 -8.11
CA ALA A 101 13.95 4.20 -7.99
C ALA A 101 13.46 5.46 -7.23
N GLY A 102 12.19 5.81 -7.36
CA GLY A 102 11.61 7.00 -6.72
C GLY A 102 12.35 8.26 -7.14
N GLU A 103 12.72 9.08 -6.16
CA GLU A 103 13.53 10.29 -6.35
C GLU A 103 15.05 10.02 -6.42
N ARG A 104 15.48 8.77 -6.15
CA ARG A 104 16.91 8.43 -6.10
C ARG A 104 17.53 8.43 -7.48
N LYS A 105 18.80 8.81 -7.55
CA LYS A 105 19.60 8.65 -8.77
C LYS A 105 19.68 7.16 -9.12
N LYS A 106 19.61 6.83 -10.40
CA LYS A 106 19.63 5.43 -10.90
C LYS A 106 20.81 4.62 -10.35
N VAL A 107 21.98 5.24 -10.24
CA VAL A 107 23.19 4.58 -9.73
C VAL A 107 23.03 4.18 -8.26
N ASP A 108 22.47 5.07 -7.45
CA ASP A 108 22.27 4.82 -6.01
C ASP A 108 21.20 3.75 -5.79
N PHE A 109 20.12 3.78 -6.60
CA PHE A 109 19.11 2.72 -6.59
C PHE A 109 19.70 1.34 -6.93
N ILE A 110 20.49 1.24 -8.01
CA ILE A 110 21.09 -0.05 -8.42
C ILE A 110 22.04 -0.58 -7.34
N LYS A 111 22.85 0.30 -6.73
CA LYS A 111 23.75 -0.08 -5.63
C LYS A 111 22.99 -0.52 -4.38
N GLY A 112 21.88 0.14 -4.07
CA GLY A 112 21.02 -0.15 -2.92
C GLY A 112 20.09 -1.34 -3.13
N PHE A 113 19.82 -1.75 -4.37
CA PHE A 113 18.83 -2.77 -4.69
C PHE A 113 19.14 -4.12 -4.05
N ILE A 114 20.38 -4.62 -4.19
CA ILE A 114 20.76 -5.93 -3.63
C ILE A 114 20.77 -5.90 -2.09
N PRO A 115 21.41 -4.92 -1.42
CA PRO A 115 21.30 -4.78 0.04
C PRO A 115 19.84 -4.64 0.53
N GLY A 116 19.02 -3.86 -0.16
CA GLY A 116 17.60 -3.68 0.16
C GLY A 116 16.80 -4.98 0.02
N LEU A 117 17.08 -5.77 -1.01
CA LEU A 117 16.46 -7.08 -1.20
C LEU A 117 16.87 -8.08 -0.10
N ILE A 118 18.14 -8.06 0.31
CA ILE A 118 18.63 -8.89 1.43
C ILE A 118 17.93 -8.48 2.72
N LEU A 119 17.82 -7.17 2.99
CA LEU A 119 17.11 -6.65 4.15
C LEU A 119 15.65 -7.09 4.13
N ALA A 120 14.95 -6.89 3.02
CA ALA A 120 13.55 -7.29 2.85
C ALA A 120 13.33 -8.79 3.10
N ALA A 121 14.18 -9.65 2.52
CA ALA A 121 14.13 -11.09 2.73
C ALA A 121 14.44 -11.47 4.19
N GLY A 122 15.46 -10.86 4.79
CA GLY A 122 15.80 -11.06 6.20
C GLY A 122 14.68 -10.64 7.14
N THR A 123 14.00 -9.52 6.86
CA THR A 123 12.84 -9.07 7.63
C THR A 123 11.68 -10.05 7.51
N GLU A 124 11.38 -10.60 6.34
CA GLU A 124 10.34 -11.64 6.22
C GLU A 124 10.65 -12.89 7.04
N VAL A 125 11.90 -13.34 7.03
CA VAL A 125 12.34 -14.48 7.87
C VAL A 125 12.16 -14.14 9.35
N TYR A 126 12.58 -12.95 9.78
CA TYR A 126 12.40 -12.47 11.15
C TYR A 126 10.91 -12.42 11.56
N LEU A 127 10.04 -11.88 10.70
CA LEU A 127 8.60 -11.82 10.96
C LEU A 127 7.98 -13.21 11.04
N GLY A 128 8.44 -14.15 10.20
CA GLY A 128 8.06 -15.56 10.28
C GLY A 128 8.48 -16.20 11.60
N LEU A 129 9.75 -16.05 12.00
CA LEU A 129 10.30 -16.61 13.24
C LEU A 129 9.62 -16.05 14.50
N THR A 130 9.24 -14.77 14.47
CA THR A 130 8.56 -14.10 15.58
C THR A 130 7.04 -14.24 15.56
N GLY A 131 6.47 -14.88 14.53
CA GLY A 131 5.03 -15.07 14.39
C GLY A 131 4.23 -13.81 14.09
N ARG A 132 4.88 -12.71 13.71
CA ARG A 132 4.21 -11.44 13.46
C ARG A 132 3.44 -11.50 12.14
N VAL A 133 2.18 -11.07 12.18
CA VAL A 133 1.33 -10.93 11.00
C VAL A 133 1.62 -9.60 10.32
N ASP A 134 2.82 -9.51 9.75
CA ASP A 134 3.30 -8.37 8.99
C ASP A 134 4.11 -8.85 7.78
N SER A 135 4.37 -7.97 6.82
CA SER A 135 5.12 -8.31 5.62
C SER A 135 5.77 -7.06 5.01
N TRP A 136 7.03 -7.23 4.59
CA TRP A 136 7.74 -6.26 3.77
C TRP A 136 7.21 -6.24 2.35
N PHE A 137 6.75 -7.39 1.83
CA PHE A 137 6.33 -7.52 0.44
C PHE A 137 4.82 -7.34 0.22
N TYR A 138 4.00 -7.85 1.15
CA TYR A 138 2.54 -7.87 1.05
C TYR A 138 1.93 -6.80 1.95
N ASP A 139 1.01 -5.99 1.40
CA ASP A 139 0.45 -4.82 2.08
C ASP A 139 1.52 -3.99 2.82
N SER A 140 2.67 -3.76 2.17
CA SER A 140 3.89 -3.31 2.86
C SER A 140 3.66 -2.01 3.65
N PRO A 141 4.18 -1.91 4.89
CA PRO A 141 4.05 -0.70 5.68
C PRO A 141 4.83 0.47 5.06
N LEU A 142 4.69 1.65 5.65
CA LEU A 142 5.53 2.81 5.33
C LEU A 142 7.00 2.49 5.59
N SER A 143 7.89 2.98 4.72
CA SER A 143 9.33 3.01 4.99
C SER A 143 9.66 4.17 5.94
N GLU A 144 10.89 4.20 6.48
CA GLU A 144 11.37 5.35 7.26
C GLU A 144 11.30 6.66 6.45
N TYR A 145 11.64 6.61 5.16
CA TYR A 145 11.47 7.75 4.25
C TYR A 145 10.00 8.14 4.05
N GLY A 146 9.10 7.16 3.96
CA GLY A 146 7.65 7.41 3.93
C GLY A 146 7.13 8.08 5.20
N ILE A 147 7.73 7.79 6.36
CA ILE A 147 7.45 8.49 7.61
C ILE A 147 7.89 9.95 7.54
N ASP A 148 9.09 10.24 7.01
CA ASP A 148 9.56 11.61 6.82
C ASP A 148 8.65 12.41 5.89
N GLN A 149 8.17 11.80 4.81
CA GLN A 149 7.18 12.39 3.91
C GLN A 149 5.89 12.77 4.65
N ILE A 150 5.42 11.91 5.56
CA ILE A 150 4.24 12.20 6.38
C ILE A 150 4.50 13.36 7.35
N GLU A 151 5.72 13.48 7.89
CA GLU A 151 6.09 14.64 8.71
C GLU A 151 6.07 15.94 7.91
N ILE A 152 6.46 15.92 6.65
CA ILE A 152 6.33 17.06 5.75
C ILE A 152 4.84 17.42 5.57
N LEU A 153 3.97 16.45 5.36
CA LEU A 153 2.52 16.68 5.29
C LEU A 153 1.98 17.28 6.60
N ALA A 154 2.35 16.73 7.76
CA ALA A 154 1.91 17.23 9.06
C ALA A 154 2.38 18.68 9.31
N LYS A 155 3.59 19.04 8.87
CA LYS A 155 4.11 20.41 8.91
C LYS A 155 3.37 21.32 7.93
N PHE A 156 3.10 20.86 6.72
CA PHE A 156 2.33 21.59 5.71
C PHE A 156 0.93 21.98 6.24
N LEU A 157 0.26 21.06 6.95
CA LEU A 157 -1.05 21.33 7.54
C LEU A 157 -1.02 22.45 8.61
N LYS A 158 0.16 22.76 9.16
CA LYS A 158 0.37 23.84 10.14
C LYS A 158 1.05 25.08 9.53
N LYS A 159 1.16 25.17 8.20
CA LYS A 159 1.92 26.21 7.50
C LYS A 159 1.47 27.63 7.95
N PRO A 160 2.35 28.43 8.59
CA PRO A 160 2.05 29.82 8.89
C PRO A 160 2.09 30.66 7.59
N GLY A 161 1.33 31.76 7.57
CA GLY A 161 1.36 32.71 6.45
C GLY A 161 0.70 32.20 5.15
N ALA A 162 -0.18 31.20 5.23
CA ALA A 162 -1.01 30.79 4.10
C ALA A 162 -1.93 31.94 3.64
N THR A 163 -2.22 32.02 2.35
CA THR A 163 -3.18 33.00 1.80
C THR A 163 -4.58 32.77 2.36
N THR A 164 -5.48 33.77 2.29
CA THR A 164 -6.86 33.64 2.81
C THR A 164 -7.62 32.46 2.20
N SER A 165 -7.36 32.11 0.93
CA SER A 165 -7.96 30.92 0.30
C SER A 165 -7.35 29.63 0.84
N GLU A 166 -6.03 29.56 0.97
CA GLU A 166 -5.35 28.38 1.51
C GLU A 166 -5.70 28.14 2.99
N GLN A 167 -5.86 29.21 3.79
CA GLN A 167 -6.28 29.10 5.19
C GLN A 167 -7.64 28.42 5.33
N LYS A 168 -8.59 28.68 4.42
CA LYS A 168 -9.88 27.99 4.40
C LYS A 168 -9.71 26.49 4.13
N ASP A 169 -8.91 26.14 3.12
CA ASP A 169 -8.64 24.75 2.77
C ASP A 169 -7.90 24.03 3.91
N LEU A 170 -6.91 24.68 4.53
CA LEU A 170 -6.17 24.17 5.70
C LEU A 170 -7.07 24.00 6.94
N ALA A 171 -8.02 24.91 7.18
CA ALA A 171 -8.98 24.77 8.27
C ALA A 171 -9.90 23.56 8.07
N ILE A 172 -10.33 23.30 6.83
CA ILE A 172 -11.11 22.10 6.49
C ILE A 172 -10.26 20.84 6.69
N LEU A 173 -9.01 20.85 6.20
CA LEU A 173 -8.09 19.71 6.32
C LEU A 173 -7.74 19.40 7.78
N ASN A 174 -7.59 20.42 8.63
CA ASN A 174 -7.35 20.29 10.07
C ASN A 174 -8.63 19.98 10.88
N GLY A 175 -9.81 20.03 10.26
CA GLY A 175 -11.08 19.79 10.97
C GLY A 175 -11.46 20.92 11.94
N THR A 176 -10.96 22.13 11.72
CA THR A 176 -11.28 23.33 12.52
C THR A 176 -12.28 24.27 11.84
N SER A 177 -12.61 24.00 10.57
CA SER A 177 -13.66 24.70 9.82
C SER A 177 -15.06 24.25 10.26
N SER A 178 -16.05 25.13 10.12
CA SER A 178 -17.48 24.79 10.22
C SER A 178 -17.97 23.92 9.05
N THR A 179 -17.17 23.80 7.97
CA THR A 179 -17.51 22.96 6.82
C THR A 179 -17.30 21.48 7.17
N SER A 180 -18.38 20.70 7.09
CA SER A 180 -18.33 19.24 7.28
C SER A 180 -17.34 18.59 6.30
N SER A 181 -16.46 17.75 6.82
CA SER A 181 -15.51 16.97 6.02
C SER A 181 -15.21 15.63 6.68
N VAL A 182 -14.90 14.63 5.86
CA VAL A 182 -14.65 13.24 6.28
C VAL A 182 -13.29 12.80 5.78
N LEU A 183 -12.56 12.05 6.61
CA LEU A 183 -11.32 11.38 6.20
C LEU A 183 -11.67 9.99 5.67
N ILE A 184 -11.22 9.69 4.46
CA ILE A 184 -11.43 8.39 3.82
C ILE A 184 -10.06 7.86 3.40
N SER A 185 -9.79 6.59 3.67
CA SER A 185 -8.55 5.93 3.24
C SER A 185 -8.85 4.64 2.49
N SER A 186 -7.88 4.20 1.68
CA SER A 186 -7.88 2.82 1.20
C SER A 186 -7.65 1.88 2.38
N ASN A 187 -7.93 0.60 2.20
CA ASN A 187 -7.64 -0.43 3.20
C ASN A 187 -6.18 -0.94 3.13
N LEU A 188 -5.29 -0.25 2.41
CA LEU A 188 -3.86 -0.57 2.36
C LEU A 188 -3.17 0.13 3.52
N ARG A 189 -2.35 -0.59 4.29
CA ARG A 189 -1.78 -0.09 5.55
C ARG A 189 -1.03 1.23 5.38
N ARG A 190 -0.19 1.34 4.35
CA ARG A 190 0.54 2.59 4.05
C ARG A 190 -0.37 3.82 3.91
N ALA A 191 -1.56 3.65 3.33
CA ALA A 191 -2.51 4.75 3.15
C ALA A 191 -3.24 5.08 4.45
N ILE A 192 -3.64 4.06 5.22
CA ILE A 192 -4.26 4.23 6.53
C ILE A 192 -3.31 4.97 7.46
N SER A 193 -2.07 4.53 7.54
CA SER A 193 -1.04 5.13 8.39
C SER A 193 -0.64 6.54 7.94
N THR A 194 -0.61 6.81 6.63
CA THR A 194 -0.45 8.18 6.12
C THR A 194 -1.53 9.10 6.67
N VAL A 195 -2.79 8.67 6.67
CA VAL A 195 -3.89 9.47 7.21
C VAL A 195 -3.80 9.59 8.73
N ALA A 196 -3.61 8.47 9.43
CA ALA A 196 -3.56 8.43 10.89
C ALA A 196 -2.41 9.28 11.47
N ILE A 197 -1.22 9.22 10.87
CA ILE A 197 -0.04 9.95 11.34
C ILE A 197 -0.01 11.38 10.78
N GLY A 198 -0.34 11.56 9.50
CA GLY A 198 -0.29 12.88 8.83
C GLY A 198 -1.35 13.84 9.35
N PHE A 199 -2.57 13.34 9.61
CA PHE A 199 -3.67 14.12 10.18
C PHE A 199 -3.79 13.98 11.70
N ARG A 200 -2.73 13.54 12.39
CA ARG A 200 -2.75 13.33 13.85
C ARG A 200 -3.26 14.53 14.65
N SER A 201 -2.96 15.75 14.22
CA SER A 201 -3.42 16.97 14.91
C SER A 201 -4.95 17.11 14.85
N ARG A 202 -5.54 16.82 13.68
CA ARG A 202 -6.99 16.80 13.48
C ARG A 202 -7.66 15.70 14.30
N LEU A 203 -7.10 14.49 14.25
CA LEU A 203 -7.65 13.31 14.92
C LEU A 203 -7.59 13.45 16.44
N ALA A 204 -6.52 14.05 16.99
CA ALA A 204 -6.39 14.35 18.40
C ALA A 204 -7.39 15.41 18.88
N GLN A 205 -7.64 16.44 18.05
CA GLN A 205 -8.64 17.49 18.37
C GLN A 205 -10.08 16.98 18.26
N ASN A 206 -10.32 15.95 17.45
CA ASN A 206 -11.65 15.41 17.16
C ASN A 206 -11.67 13.89 17.40
N PRO A 207 -11.64 13.42 18.67
CA PRO A 207 -11.51 11.99 18.98
C PRO A 207 -12.69 11.13 18.50
N THR A 208 -13.86 11.74 18.30
CA THR A 208 -15.04 11.06 17.74
C THR A 208 -14.96 10.88 16.23
N GLN A 209 -14.12 11.66 15.55
CA GLN A 209 -13.95 11.58 14.11
C GLN A 209 -13.30 10.25 13.73
N LYS A 210 -13.87 9.60 12.71
CA LYS A 210 -13.35 8.36 12.14
C LYS A 210 -12.70 8.57 10.78
N ILE A 211 -11.70 7.73 10.49
CA ILE A 211 -11.13 7.49 9.18
C ILE A 211 -11.96 6.35 8.56
N VAL A 212 -12.72 6.65 7.52
CA VAL A 212 -13.56 5.66 6.83
C VAL A 212 -12.68 4.83 5.91
N ILE A 213 -12.63 3.53 6.13
CA ILE A 213 -11.80 2.62 5.34
C ILE A 213 -12.62 2.03 4.20
N HIS A 214 -12.23 2.29 2.94
CA HIS A 214 -12.99 1.86 1.77
C HIS A 214 -12.12 1.19 0.69
N PRO A 215 -12.33 -0.12 0.39
CA PRO A 215 -11.52 -0.87 -0.57
C PRO A 215 -11.59 -0.39 -2.03
N SER A 216 -12.58 0.42 -2.41
CA SER A 216 -12.59 1.01 -3.77
C SER A 216 -11.41 1.96 -4.02
N LEU A 217 -10.76 2.43 -2.97
CA LEU A 217 -9.55 3.25 -3.05
C LEU A 217 -8.27 2.41 -3.12
N GLN A 218 -8.36 1.07 -3.13
CA GLN A 218 -7.19 0.22 -3.38
C GLN A 218 -6.57 0.51 -4.74
N GLU A 219 -5.26 0.69 -4.72
CA GLU A 219 -4.44 1.00 -5.88
C GLU A 219 -4.67 0.00 -7.02
N ILE A 220 -4.69 0.50 -8.27
CA ILE A 220 -4.82 -0.31 -9.48
C ILE A 220 -3.42 -0.80 -9.86
N SER A 221 -3.10 -2.05 -9.55
CA SER A 221 -1.79 -2.64 -9.78
C SER A 221 -1.85 -4.16 -9.76
N ARG A 222 -0.80 -4.78 -10.30
CA ARG A 222 -0.53 -6.21 -10.19
C ARG A 222 0.37 -6.54 -9.00
N ASN A 223 0.95 -5.53 -8.35
CA ASN A 223 1.94 -5.73 -7.31
C ASN A 223 1.30 -6.30 -6.02
N PRO A 224 2.04 -7.14 -5.27
CA PRO A 224 1.60 -7.72 -4.00
C PRO A 224 1.18 -6.70 -2.96
N ASP A 225 1.90 -5.58 -2.89
CA ASP A 225 1.71 -4.53 -1.90
C ASP A 225 0.36 -3.81 -2.05
N THR A 226 -0.38 -4.07 -3.14
CA THR A 226 -1.69 -3.47 -3.40
C THR A 226 -2.87 -4.31 -2.92
N LEU A 227 -2.60 -5.33 -2.12
CA LEU A 227 -3.57 -6.16 -1.43
C LEU A 227 -3.41 -5.94 0.08
N SER A 228 -4.53 -5.83 0.79
CA SER A 228 -4.61 -5.66 2.24
C SER A 228 -4.31 -6.97 2.97
N ILE A 229 -3.56 -6.85 4.07
CA ILE A 229 -3.31 -7.92 5.04
C ILE A 229 -4.39 -7.99 6.10
N THR A 230 -5.07 -6.89 6.35
CA THR A 230 -6.15 -6.81 7.33
C THR A 230 -7.36 -7.60 6.82
N PRO A 231 -7.85 -8.62 7.55
CA PRO A 231 -9.04 -9.36 7.15
C PRO A 231 -10.31 -8.49 7.13
N VAL A 232 -11.33 -8.95 6.43
CA VAL A 232 -12.65 -8.31 6.34
C VAL A 232 -13.20 -7.99 7.74
N GLY A 233 -13.62 -6.75 7.95
CA GLY A 233 -14.23 -6.28 9.20
C GLY A 233 -13.33 -6.33 10.44
N LYS A 234 -12.05 -6.70 10.30
CA LYS A 234 -11.08 -6.67 11.41
C LYS A 234 -10.42 -5.30 11.50
N GLN A 235 -9.99 -4.93 12.70
CA GLN A 235 -9.26 -3.70 12.92
C GLN A 235 -7.85 -3.75 12.34
N VAL A 236 -7.34 -2.59 11.94
CA VAL A 236 -5.99 -2.43 11.43
C VAL A 236 -5.00 -2.46 12.58
N GLU A 237 -3.91 -3.19 12.42
CA GLU A 237 -2.82 -3.20 13.39
C GLU A 237 -1.66 -2.34 12.91
N ALA A 238 -1.04 -1.62 13.85
CA ALA A 238 0.18 -0.87 13.57
C ALA A 238 1.33 -1.84 13.23
N SER A 239 2.06 -1.51 12.17
CA SER A 239 3.25 -2.23 11.75
C SER A 239 4.41 -2.06 12.71
N TRP A 240 5.47 -2.85 12.54
CA TRP A 240 6.66 -2.73 13.39
C TRP A 240 7.37 -1.37 13.24
N ILE A 241 7.31 -0.75 12.06
CA ILE A 241 7.92 0.57 11.79
C ILE A 241 7.13 1.67 12.49
N GLU A 242 5.81 1.61 12.37
CA GLU A 242 4.90 2.54 13.01
C GLU A 242 4.98 2.49 14.53
N LYS A 243 5.04 1.28 15.11
CA LYS A 243 5.18 1.11 16.56
C LYS A 243 6.47 1.72 17.10
N SER A 244 7.55 1.65 16.33
CA SER A 244 8.85 2.23 16.71
C SER A 244 8.85 3.76 16.63
N ASN A 245 8.25 4.34 15.59
CA ASN A 245 8.28 5.78 15.34
C ASN A 245 7.12 6.56 16.00
N TYR A 246 5.93 5.96 16.10
CA TYR A 246 4.71 6.56 16.66
C TYR A 246 3.97 5.58 17.57
N PRO A 247 4.42 5.36 18.82
CA PRO A 247 3.82 4.37 19.71
C PRO A 247 2.31 4.53 19.94
N HIS A 248 1.80 5.78 19.88
CA HIS A 248 0.39 6.11 20.07
C HIS A 248 -0.49 5.81 18.84
N VAL A 249 0.10 5.58 17.66
CA VAL A 249 -0.67 5.34 16.42
C VAL A 249 -1.52 4.07 16.52
N ALA A 250 -1.10 3.09 17.32
CA ALA A 250 -1.88 1.88 17.55
C ALA A 250 -3.28 2.19 18.13
N GLY A 251 -3.36 3.14 19.07
CA GLY A 251 -4.66 3.59 19.63
C GLY A 251 -5.53 4.25 18.56
N VAL A 252 -4.95 5.15 17.76
CA VAL A 252 -5.65 5.82 16.65
C VAL A 252 -6.18 4.81 15.63
N LEU A 253 -5.39 3.79 15.27
CA LEU A 253 -5.82 2.75 14.33
C LEU A 253 -6.97 1.91 14.89
N GLN A 254 -6.93 1.56 16.17
CA GLN A 254 -7.98 0.74 16.81
C GLN A 254 -9.27 1.53 17.05
N GLU A 255 -9.16 2.78 17.47
CA GLU A 255 -10.29 3.58 17.92
C GLU A 255 -10.89 4.42 16.81
N GLN A 256 -10.07 4.96 15.90
CA GLN A 256 -10.49 5.96 14.92
C GLN A 256 -10.54 5.43 13.49
N CYS A 257 -10.23 4.16 13.21
CA CYS A 257 -10.54 3.55 11.91
C CYS A 257 -11.94 2.92 11.91
N ASP A 258 -12.82 3.42 11.04
CA ASP A 258 -14.12 2.81 10.78
C ASP A 258 -13.98 1.74 9.68
N MET A 259 -14.02 0.49 10.12
CA MET A 259 -13.87 -0.70 9.30
C MET A 259 -15.19 -1.20 8.68
N LYS A 260 -16.32 -0.48 8.88
CA LYS A 260 -17.65 -0.90 8.40
C LYS A 260 -17.69 -1.22 6.90
N TYR A 261 -16.93 -0.50 6.08
CA TYR A 261 -16.88 -0.69 4.63
C TYR A 261 -15.69 -1.53 4.16
N HIS A 262 -14.87 -2.06 5.07
CA HIS A 262 -13.76 -2.94 4.72
C HIS A 262 -14.25 -4.35 4.38
N ILE A 263 -14.64 -4.52 3.12
CA ILE A 263 -15.11 -5.78 2.53
C ILE A 263 -13.98 -6.66 1.98
N GLY A 264 -12.72 -6.34 2.30
CA GLY A 264 -11.55 -7.11 1.87
C GLY A 264 -10.91 -6.61 0.58
N ASN A 265 -10.17 -7.51 -0.09
CA ASN A 265 -9.41 -7.19 -1.28
C ASN A 265 -10.25 -7.16 -2.56
N LYS A 266 -9.80 -6.36 -3.52
CA LYS A 266 -10.25 -6.39 -4.91
C LYS A 266 -10.20 -7.81 -5.49
N SER A 267 -11.23 -8.14 -6.27
CA SER A 267 -11.31 -9.43 -6.96
C SER A 267 -10.31 -9.49 -8.12
N MET A 268 -9.75 -10.68 -8.39
CA MET A 268 -8.94 -10.95 -9.59
C MET A 268 -9.71 -10.73 -10.89
N SER A 269 -11.03 -10.96 -10.88
CA SER A 269 -11.90 -10.77 -12.05
C SER A 269 -12.20 -9.29 -12.34
N SER A 270 -12.12 -8.43 -11.32
CA SER A 270 -12.37 -7.00 -11.46
C SER A 270 -11.22 -6.29 -12.17
N ASN A 271 -11.52 -5.14 -12.76
CA ASN A 271 -10.51 -4.29 -13.41
C ASN A 271 -10.54 -2.85 -12.87
N GLY A 272 -9.46 -2.10 -13.14
CA GLY A 272 -9.36 -0.69 -12.75
C GLY A 272 -10.46 0.20 -13.32
N GLY A 273 -10.98 -0.11 -14.51
CA GLY A 273 -12.07 0.63 -15.14
C GLY A 273 -13.39 0.51 -14.36
N GLU A 274 -13.71 -0.67 -13.85
CA GLU A 274 -14.86 -0.89 -12.96
C GLU A 274 -14.73 -0.14 -11.65
N LYS A 275 -13.52 -0.06 -11.07
CA LYS A 275 -13.27 0.71 -9.84
C LYS A 275 -13.48 2.21 -10.07
N LEU A 276 -12.93 2.74 -11.16
CA LEU A 276 -13.10 4.13 -11.54
C LEU A 276 -14.56 4.47 -11.87
N ARG A 277 -15.33 3.54 -12.49
CA ARG A 277 -16.77 3.69 -12.73
C ARG A 277 -17.62 3.53 -11.46
N GLY A 278 -17.28 2.58 -10.59
CA GLY A 278 -17.96 2.36 -9.31
C GLY A 278 -17.81 3.56 -8.37
N ALA A 279 -16.66 4.24 -8.41
CA ALA A 279 -16.46 5.53 -7.76
C ALA A 279 -17.39 6.62 -8.33
N LYS A 280 -17.75 6.57 -9.62
CA LYS A 280 -18.76 7.46 -10.23
C LYS A 280 -20.20 7.07 -9.86
N LEU A 281 -20.52 5.78 -9.74
CA LEU A 281 -21.91 5.31 -9.51
C LEU A 281 -22.34 5.35 -8.04
N ARG A 282 -21.44 5.08 -7.09
CA ARG A 282 -21.75 5.17 -5.64
C ARG A 282 -21.87 6.62 -5.13
N ALA A 283 -21.66 7.59 -6.03
CA ALA A 283 -21.97 9.00 -5.84
C ALA A 283 -23.48 9.31 -5.83
N GLY A 284 -24.35 8.35 -6.19
CA GLY A 284 -25.79 8.56 -6.31
C GLY A 284 -26.16 9.54 -7.43
N ASN A 285 -27.43 9.98 -7.49
CA ASN A 285 -27.94 11.03 -8.39
C ASN A 285 -27.28 12.41 -8.16
N THR A 286 -26.23 12.48 -7.35
CA THR A 286 -25.42 13.66 -7.12
C THR A 286 -24.14 13.49 -7.93
N ILE A 287 -23.99 14.25 -9.01
CA ILE A 287 -22.72 14.36 -9.71
C ILE A 287 -21.69 14.90 -8.71
N ILE A 288 -20.83 14.02 -8.19
CA ILE A 288 -19.72 14.45 -7.35
C ILE A 288 -18.77 15.24 -8.23
N THR A 289 -18.81 16.55 -8.04
CA THR A 289 -17.79 17.44 -8.56
C THR A 289 -16.46 17.01 -7.95
N VAL A 290 -15.53 16.51 -8.76
CA VAL A 290 -14.15 16.37 -8.33
C VAL A 290 -13.44 17.64 -8.77
N VAL A 291 -13.55 18.71 -7.99
CA VAL A 291 -12.61 19.82 -8.17
C VAL A 291 -11.26 19.29 -7.68
N ILE A 292 -10.44 18.78 -8.60
CA ILE A 292 -9.03 18.53 -8.33
C ILE A 292 -8.39 19.91 -8.22
N ARG A 293 -8.51 20.56 -7.06
CA ARG A 293 -7.52 21.57 -6.68
C ARG A 293 -6.23 20.80 -6.50
N ARG A 294 -5.30 20.94 -7.45
CA ARG A 294 -3.88 20.65 -7.23
C ARG A 294 -3.37 21.64 -6.19
N SER A 295 -3.78 21.48 -4.94
CA SER A 295 -3.02 21.98 -3.82
C SER A 295 -1.90 20.96 -3.66
N ALA A 296 -0.72 21.31 -4.15
CA ALA A 296 0.45 20.45 -4.22
C ALA A 296 0.83 19.93 -2.83
N VAL A 297 0.29 18.76 -2.46
CA VAL A 297 0.98 17.78 -1.63
C VAL A 297 0.82 16.44 -2.33
N ALA A 298 1.33 16.36 -3.56
CA ALA A 298 1.92 15.10 -3.96
C ALA A 298 3.14 14.95 -3.04
N LEU A 299 3.04 14.11 -2.02
CA LEU A 299 4.22 13.42 -1.52
C LEU A 299 4.71 12.63 -2.74
N VAL A 300 5.64 13.23 -3.50
CA VAL A 300 6.24 12.62 -4.68
C VAL A 300 7.13 11.50 -4.20
#